data_AF-A0A7D9D227-F1
#
_entry.id   AF-A0A7D9D227-F1
#
_cell.length_a   1.000
_cell.length_b   1.000
_cell.length_c   1.000
_cell.angle_alpha   90.00
_cell.angle_beta   90.00
_cell.angle_gamma   90.00
#
_symmetry.space_group_name_H-M   'P 1'
#
loop_
_entity.id
_entity.type
_entity.pdbx_description
1 polymer ?
#
loop_
_entity_poly.entity_id
_entity_poly.type
_entity_poly.pdbx_seq_one_letter_code
_entity_poly.pdbx_strand_id
1 'polypeptide(L)' 'MLTRIYIEALLVDEELADQVWEAWDASTLNDVAAYLAWMIIILSN' A
#
# COMPACT_ATOMS: atom_id res chain seq x y z
N MET A 1 -5.70 -6.66 8.66
CA MET A 1 -6.50 -5.72 7.85
C MET A 1 -5.66 -5.11 6.74
N LEU A 2 -4.47 -4.58 7.06
CA LEU A 2 -3.48 -4.07 6.09
C LEU A 2 -3.14 -5.06 4.98
N THR A 3 -2.92 -6.35 5.29
CA THR A 3 -2.58 -7.39 4.30
C THR A 3 -3.60 -7.52 3.16
N ARG A 4 -4.90 -7.34 3.44
CA ARG A 4 -5.92 -7.43 2.39
C ARG A 4 -5.84 -6.26 1.42
N ILE A 5 -5.70 -5.06 1.95
CA ILE A 5 -5.63 -3.82 1.16
C ILE A 5 -4.32 -3.78 0.37
N TYR A 6 -3.24 -4.26 0.96
CA TYR A 6 -1.98 -4.48 0.25
C TYR A 6 -2.16 -5.42 -0.95
N ILE A 7 -2.81 -6.57 -0.79
CA ILE A 7 -3.10 -7.50 -1.89
C ILE A 7 -3.98 -6.84 -2.96
N GLU A 8 -5.01 -6.09 -2.55
CA GLU A 8 -5.88 -5.38 -3.50
C GLU A 8 -5.09 -4.30 -4.28
N ALA A 9 -4.16 -3.58 -3.64
CA ALA A 9 -3.28 -2.62 -4.30
C ALA A 9 -2.27 -3.30 -5.24
N LEU A 10 -1.68 -4.44 -4.85
CA LEU A 10 -0.77 -5.24 -5.70
C LEU A 10 -1.43 -5.65 -7.01
N LEU A 11 -2.73 -5.97 -7.00
CA LEU A 11 -3.48 -6.35 -8.20
C LEU A 11 -3.71 -5.17 -9.17
N VAL A 12 -3.62 -3.93 -8.68
CA VAL A 12 -3.84 -2.71 -9.47
C VAL A 12 -2.53 -2.14 -9.99
N ASP A 13 -1.54 -2.02 -9.11
CA ASP A 13 -0.19 -1.54 -9.42
C ASP A 13 0.82 -2.19 -8.45
N GLU A 14 1.45 -3.27 -8.93
CA GLU A 14 2.41 -4.07 -8.16
C GLU A 14 3.61 -3.24 -7.71
N GLU A 15 4.21 -2.47 -8.62
CA GLU A 15 5.41 -1.68 -8.34
C GLU A 15 5.15 -0.62 -7.27
N LEU A 16 4.05 0.13 -7.40
CA LEU A 16 3.72 1.17 -6.43
C LEU A 16 3.28 0.59 -5.09
N ALA A 17 2.56 -0.54 -5.09
CA ALA A 17 2.14 -1.21 -3.85
C ALA A 17 3.35 -1.76 -3.06
N ASP A 18 4.35 -2.30 -3.75
CA ASP A 18 5.60 -2.78 -3.16
C ASP A 18 6.43 -1.63 -2.56
N GLN A 19 6.52 -0.48 -3.25
CA GLN A 19 7.21 0.70 -2.69
C GLN A 19 6.60 1.17 -1.36
N VAL A 20 5.26 1.14 -1.26
CA VAL A 20 4.55 1.47 -0.01
C VAL A 20 4.83 0.43 1.06
N TRP A 21 4.90 -0.86 0.70
CA TRP A 21 5.27 -1.93 1.61
C TRP A 21 6.67 -1.73 2.18
N GLU A 22 7.67 -1.47 1.33
CA GLU A 22 9.05 -1.21 1.76
C GLU A 22 9.14 0.00 2.69
N ALA A 23 8.42 1.09 2.38
CA ALA A 23 8.40 2.28 3.23
C ALA A 23 7.72 2.04 4.59
N TRP A 24 6.69 1.18 4.65
CA TRP A 24 6.04 0.77 5.89
C TRP A 24 6.92 -0.17 6.72
N ASP A 25 7.56 -1.17 6.09
CA ASP A 25 8.49 -2.10 6.75
C ASP A 25 9.71 -1.37 7.31
N ALA A 26 10.22 -0.36 6.59
CA ALA A 26 11.28 0.53 7.07
C ALA A 26 10.82 1.52 8.17
N SER A 27 9.57 1.44 8.65
CA SER A 27 8.96 2.37 9.62
C SER A 27 8.97 3.85 9.19
N THR A 28 9.10 4.12 7.89
CA THR A 28 9.01 5.46 7.31
C THR A 28 7.54 5.88 7.15
N LEU A 29 6.65 4.90 6.94
CA LEU A 29 5.21 5.07 7.02
C LEU A 29 4.67 4.35 8.27
N ASN A 30 3.72 4.98 8.95
CA ASN A 30 2.90 4.30 9.95
C ASN A 30 1.73 3.55 9.29
N ASP A 31 1.05 2.71 10.07
CA ASP A 31 -0.08 1.90 9.59
C ASP A 31 -1.16 2.69 8.85
N VAL A 32 -1.46 3.91 9.34
CA VAL A 32 -2.48 4.78 8.73
C VAL A 32 -2.02 5.30 7.38
N ALA A 33 -0.75 5.72 7.28
CA ALA A 33 -0.18 6.22 6.05
C ALA A 33 -0.06 5.12 4.98
N ALA A 34 0.37 3.91 5.37
CA ALA A 34 0.42 2.76 4.47
C ALA A 34 -0.99 2.37 3.97
N TYR A 35 -1.98 2.33 4.87
CA TYR A 35 -3.38 2.10 4.52
C TYR A 35 -3.89 3.10 3.48
N LEU A 36 -3.68 4.41 3.70
CA LEU A 36 -4.16 5.45 2.80
C LEU A 36 -3.46 5.39 1.44
N ALA A 37 -2.15 5.11 1.42
CA ALA A 37 -1.39 4.99 0.19
C ALA A 37 -1.92 3.83 -0.68
N TRP A 38 -2.09 2.64 -0.12
CA TRP A 38 -2.69 1.52 -0.87
C TRP A 38 -4.13 1.79 -1.32
N MET A 39 -4.94 2.49 -0.51
CA MET A 39 -6.28 2.90 -0.93
C MET A 39 -6.25 3.87 -2.13
N ILE A 40 -5.28 4.78 -2.18
CA ILE A 40 -5.12 5.69 -3.32
C ILE A 40 -4.76 4.90 -4.58
N ILE A 41 -3.87 3.92 -4.47
CA ILE A 41 -3.52 3.03 -5.59
C ILE A 41 -4.78 2.35 -6.14
N ILE A 42 -5.57 1.74 -5.26
CA ILE A 42 -6.82 1.05 -5.62
C ILE A 42 -7.82 1.99 -6.31
N LEU A 43 -7.93 3.24 -5.85
CA LEU A 43 -8.92 4.20 -6.36
C LEU A 43 -8.46 5.02 -7.58
N SER A 44 -7.19 4.89 -7.99
CA SER A 44 -6.64 5.63 -9.14
C SER A 44 -6.81 4.90 -10.49
N ASN A 45 -7.48 3.74 -10.49
CA ASN A 45 -7.81 2.91 -11.65
C ASN A 45 -9.33 2.64 -11.67
#